data_AF-A0A0F8WD31-F1
#
_entry.id   AF-A0A0F8WD31-F1
#
_cell.length_a   1.000
_cell.length_b   1.000
_cell.length_c   1.000
_cell.angle_alpha   90.00
_cell.angle_beta   90.00
_cell.angle_gamma   90.00
#
_symmetry.space_group_name_H-M   'P 1'
#
loop_
_entity.id
_entity.type
_entity.pdbx_description
1 polymer ?
#
loop_
_entity_poly.entity_id
_entity_poly.type
_entity_poly.pdbx_seq_one_letter_code
_entity_poly.pdbx_strand_id
1 'polypeptide(L)'
;MHNVSTLIFSRFKKYIDNSMKVEEFWIINWDGLPLFKYSPTRSLRIELIGGFLSAIQSFAKTVIEDERGQYLNTLTIGDHSYNFLTDEVYKLYFILKTSKKVKEKIINLYLQRFQDMFIEEFRKDLVAFDGDITPFESFDKQFVKTYDRLASLDTIKSAVTNEAILSKYKDRVLSNEYSPKQAVIQPIKFLKTMNTKDKIKFFTRILPKAASSILNVRTSFKTLQNNPDTPDKIASEEFIKELEEYAYSLGIGKFGYTKLTPNLVYKDSTILYPNIIVLMLEMDKDIIQTCPSFEAFKMIMNTYKLLNKAANKLADFLREHNFGAQAGPALGGVGNYVVLARNAGLGWTGSHGLLISPEYGPRQRLAILATSIENLPINNDEVNPHSWINDFCNKCGECIRECPGNAIYDDPIIKHTGYTHIDNSKCFPQFYNHYGCTVCIKKCFFSDEEYDYLKQKFFEKK
;
A
#
# COMPACT_ATOMS: atom_id res chain seq x y z
N MET A 1 5.66 23.85 -25.50
CA MET A 1 6.07 22.51 -25.00
C MET A 1 4.85 21.72 -24.48
N HIS A 2 3.86 21.43 -25.35
CA HIS A 2 2.57 20.82 -24.95
C HIS A 2 2.34 19.38 -25.46
N ASN A 3 3.27 18.79 -26.20
CA ASN A 3 3.04 17.50 -26.89
C ASN A 3 3.75 16.27 -26.30
N VAL A 4 4.41 16.37 -25.14
CA VAL A 4 5.09 15.21 -24.52
C VAL A 4 4.24 14.55 -23.41
N SER A 5 3.27 15.26 -22.82
CA SER A 5 2.46 14.72 -21.72
C SER A 5 1.39 13.71 -22.19
N THR A 6 0.82 13.93 -23.38
CA THR A 6 -0.29 13.15 -23.92
C THR A 6 0.14 11.75 -24.40
N LEU A 7 1.39 11.61 -24.84
CA LEU A 7 1.94 10.33 -25.35
C LEU A 7 2.36 9.36 -24.25
N ILE A 8 2.65 9.87 -23.04
CA ILE A 8 3.06 9.05 -21.88
C ILE A 8 1.82 8.46 -21.18
N PHE A 9 0.69 9.18 -21.18
CA PHE A 9 -0.58 8.71 -20.64
C PHE A 9 -1.19 7.53 -21.44
N SER A 10 -1.01 7.49 -22.76
CA SER A 10 -1.57 6.42 -23.59
C SER A 10 -0.90 5.06 -23.37
N ARG A 11 0.41 5.05 -23.04
CA ARG A 11 1.17 3.82 -22.74
C ARG A 11 0.84 3.21 -21.38
N PHE A 12 0.35 4.00 -20.42
CA PHE A 12 -0.09 3.49 -19.10
C PHE A 12 -1.45 2.79 -19.13
N LYS A 13 -2.30 3.13 -20.11
CA LYS A 13 -3.68 2.64 -20.22
C LYS A 13 -3.80 1.13 -20.51
N LYS A 14 -2.75 0.51 -21.08
CA LYS A 14 -2.74 -0.92 -21.47
C LYS A 14 -2.45 -1.88 -20.29
N TYR A 15 -2.10 -1.37 -19.10
CA TYR A 15 -1.67 -2.18 -17.95
C TYR A 15 -2.73 -2.31 -16.83
N ILE A 16 -3.99 -1.94 -17.11
CA ILE A 16 -5.08 -1.74 -16.12
C ILE A 16 -6.20 -2.79 -16.29
N ASP A 17 -5.92 -3.97 -16.86
CA ASP A 17 -7.01 -4.85 -17.32
C ASP A 17 -7.53 -5.87 -16.28
N ASN A 18 -7.38 -5.57 -14.98
CA ASN A 18 -8.01 -6.36 -13.88
C ASN A 18 -8.50 -5.49 -12.70
N SER A 19 -8.62 -4.18 -12.87
CA SER A 19 -9.32 -3.28 -11.92
C SER A 19 -10.77 -3.08 -12.34
N MET A 20 -11.67 -2.80 -11.40
CA MET A 20 -13.04 -2.38 -11.72
C MET A 20 -12.99 -1.19 -12.68
N LYS A 21 -13.52 -1.37 -13.88
CA LYS A 21 -13.61 -0.30 -14.87
C LYS A 21 -14.86 0.53 -14.58
N VAL A 22 -14.67 1.78 -14.16
CA VAL A 22 -15.75 2.76 -14.13
C VAL A 22 -16.09 3.09 -15.59
N GLU A 23 -17.28 2.69 -16.03
CA GLU A 23 -17.72 2.97 -17.39
C GLU A 23 -18.21 4.41 -17.50
N GLU A 24 -19.05 4.83 -16.55
CA GLU A 24 -19.52 6.20 -16.42
C GLU A 24 -19.77 6.50 -14.93
N PHE A 25 -19.54 7.74 -14.50
CA PHE A 25 -19.84 8.17 -13.13
C PHE A 25 -20.38 9.60 -13.10
N TRP A 26 -21.54 9.79 -12.48
CA TRP A 26 -22.27 11.06 -12.51
C TRP A 26 -22.64 11.51 -11.10
N ILE A 27 -22.75 12.83 -10.95
CA ILE A 27 -23.33 13.48 -9.79
C ILE A 27 -24.43 14.37 -10.32
N ILE A 28 -25.67 14.10 -9.90
CA ILE A 28 -26.83 14.89 -10.28
C ILE A 28 -27.57 15.34 -9.02
N ASN A 29 -28.22 16.49 -9.05
CA ASN A 29 -29.15 16.84 -7.98
C ASN A 29 -30.48 16.09 -8.13
N TRP A 30 -31.39 16.25 -7.16
CA TRP A 30 -32.70 15.61 -7.21
C TRP A 30 -33.57 16.08 -8.38
N ASP A 31 -33.34 17.26 -8.94
CA ASP A 31 -34.06 17.77 -10.11
C ASP A 31 -33.47 17.26 -11.45
N GLY A 32 -32.39 16.47 -11.39
CA GLY A 32 -31.73 15.92 -12.56
C GLY A 32 -30.69 16.82 -13.22
N LEU A 33 -30.34 17.96 -12.59
CA LEU A 33 -29.25 18.83 -13.02
C LEU A 33 -27.90 18.12 -12.77
N PRO A 34 -27.06 17.93 -13.81
CA PRO A 34 -25.77 17.29 -13.65
C PRO A 34 -24.73 18.27 -13.10
N LEU A 35 -24.20 17.97 -11.92
CA LEU A 35 -23.09 18.71 -11.30
C LEU A 35 -21.72 18.16 -11.74
N PHE A 36 -21.65 16.87 -12.06
CA PHE A 36 -20.43 16.25 -12.58
C PHE A 36 -20.72 15.04 -13.46
N LYS A 37 -19.85 14.81 -14.46
CA LYS A 37 -19.85 13.58 -15.25
C LYS A 37 -18.45 13.17 -15.68
N TYR A 38 -18.21 11.87 -15.55
CA TYR A 38 -17.14 11.15 -16.20
C TYR A 38 -17.71 10.14 -17.21
N SER A 39 -17.30 10.25 -18.47
CA SER A 39 -17.66 9.31 -19.55
C SER A 39 -16.52 9.23 -20.58
N PRO A 40 -15.62 8.24 -20.47
CA PRO A 40 -14.41 8.16 -21.28
C PRO A 40 -14.64 7.68 -22.73
N THR A 41 -15.83 7.18 -23.05
CA THR A 41 -16.12 6.51 -24.34
C THR A 41 -17.30 7.08 -25.13
N ARG A 42 -18.09 8.01 -24.58
CA ARG A 42 -19.26 8.59 -25.25
C ARG A 42 -19.53 10.04 -24.85
N SER A 43 -19.83 10.89 -25.82
CA SER A 43 -20.44 12.21 -25.63
C SER A 43 -21.97 12.11 -25.69
N LEU A 44 -22.59 11.55 -24.66
CA LEU A 44 -24.07 11.60 -24.50
C LEU A 44 -24.51 13.02 -24.09
N ARG A 45 -25.64 13.50 -24.63
CA ARG A 45 -26.34 14.71 -24.14
C ARG A 45 -26.71 14.48 -22.67
N ILE A 46 -26.11 15.27 -21.79
CA ILE A 46 -26.02 14.99 -20.35
C ILE A 46 -27.33 15.32 -19.63
N GLU A 47 -28.07 16.28 -20.17
CA GLU A 47 -29.32 16.82 -19.63
C GLU A 47 -30.45 15.80 -19.73
N LEU A 48 -30.51 15.05 -20.83
CA LEU A 48 -31.56 14.06 -21.08
C LEU A 48 -31.50 12.88 -20.11
N ILE A 49 -30.30 12.47 -19.71
CA ILE A 49 -30.16 11.28 -18.86
C ILE A 49 -30.16 11.65 -17.38
N GLY A 50 -29.70 12.84 -17.01
CA GLY A 50 -29.89 13.37 -15.65
C GLY A 50 -31.37 13.46 -15.27
N GLY A 51 -32.19 14.07 -16.13
CA GLY A 51 -33.65 14.12 -15.94
C GLY A 51 -34.31 12.74 -15.90
N PHE A 52 -33.89 11.81 -16.77
CA PHE A 52 -34.41 10.43 -16.77
C PHE A 52 -34.11 9.67 -15.46
N LEU A 53 -32.86 9.73 -14.98
CA LEU A 53 -32.46 9.02 -13.76
C LEU A 53 -33.09 9.62 -12.50
N SER A 54 -33.23 10.95 -12.45
CA SER A 54 -34.01 11.62 -11.39
C SER A 54 -35.48 11.19 -11.43
N ALA A 55 -36.11 11.17 -12.62
CA ALA A 55 -37.50 10.76 -12.77
C ALA A 55 -37.73 9.31 -12.31
N ILE A 56 -36.80 8.40 -12.61
CA ILE A 56 -36.84 7.02 -12.11
C ILE A 56 -36.77 6.98 -10.58
N GLN A 57 -35.90 7.78 -9.96
CA GLN A 57 -35.78 7.83 -8.51
C GLN A 57 -37.04 8.39 -7.85
N SER A 58 -37.62 9.44 -8.43
CA SER A 58 -38.88 10.04 -7.97
C SER A 58 -40.05 9.05 -8.11
N PHE A 59 -40.13 8.33 -9.23
CA PHE A 59 -41.11 7.28 -9.44
C PHE A 59 -40.92 6.12 -8.44
N ALA A 60 -39.69 5.62 -8.27
CA ALA A 60 -39.38 4.55 -7.32
C ALA A 60 -39.80 4.95 -5.89
N LYS A 61 -39.50 6.18 -5.48
CA LYS A 61 -39.91 6.72 -4.18
C LYS A 61 -41.43 6.80 -4.01
N THR A 62 -42.18 6.99 -5.10
CA THR A 62 -43.65 7.10 -5.08
C THR A 62 -44.32 5.72 -5.08
N VAL A 63 -43.73 4.73 -5.77
CA VAL A 63 -44.31 3.39 -5.96
C VAL A 63 -43.92 2.41 -4.84
N ILE A 64 -42.78 2.60 -4.20
CA ILE A 64 -42.36 1.82 -3.03
C ILE A 64 -43.12 2.38 -1.81
N GLU A 65 -44.41 2.03 -1.71
CA GLU A 65 -45.29 2.31 -0.56
C GLU A 65 -44.88 1.46 0.66
N ASP A 66 -43.75 1.79 1.28
CA ASP A 66 -43.43 1.46 2.67
C ASP A 66 -43.17 2.81 3.35
N GLU A 67 -43.58 2.98 4.60
CA GLU A 67 -43.54 4.22 5.40
C GLU A 67 -42.11 4.81 5.57
N ARG A 68 -41.11 4.26 4.87
CA ARG A 68 -39.68 4.60 4.88
C ARG A 68 -39.15 5.21 3.57
N GLY A 69 -39.96 5.34 2.50
CA GLY A 69 -39.65 6.13 1.30
C GLY A 69 -38.27 5.89 0.66
N GLN A 70 -37.97 4.64 0.29
CA GLN A 70 -36.62 4.23 -0.13
C GLN A 70 -36.29 4.61 -1.60
N TYR A 71 -35.03 4.99 -1.83
CA TYR A 71 -34.46 5.22 -3.16
C TYR A 71 -34.02 3.91 -3.83
N LEU A 72 -33.97 3.91 -5.16
CA LEU A 72 -33.43 2.79 -5.92
C LEU A 72 -31.91 2.74 -5.77
N ASN A 73 -31.37 1.61 -5.29
CA ASN A 73 -29.91 1.41 -5.17
C ASN A 73 -29.25 0.97 -6.48
N THR A 74 -29.96 0.21 -7.33
CA THR A 74 -29.40 -0.29 -8.61
C THR A 74 -30.48 -0.40 -9.68
N LEU A 75 -30.14 0.00 -10.91
CA LEU A 75 -30.91 -0.22 -12.14
C LEU A 75 -30.05 -0.99 -13.15
N THR A 76 -30.52 -2.14 -13.63
CA THR A 76 -29.78 -2.95 -14.61
C THR A 76 -30.43 -2.81 -16.00
N ILE A 77 -29.63 -2.47 -17.00
CA ILE A 77 -30.06 -2.36 -18.40
C ILE A 77 -29.06 -3.12 -19.27
N GLY A 78 -29.49 -4.26 -19.82
CA GLY A 78 -28.64 -5.14 -20.62
C GLY A 78 -27.47 -5.71 -19.80
N ASP A 79 -26.24 -5.45 -20.24
CA ASP A 79 -25.01 -5.90 -19.56
C ASP A 79 -24.43 -4.90 -18.55
N HIS A 80 -25.15 -3.81 -18.31
CA HIS A 80 -24.70 -2.71 -17.46
C HIS A 80 -25.62 -2.51 -16.26
N SER A 81 -25.02 -2.14 -15.13
CA SER A 81 -25.70 -1.75 -13.89
C SER A 81 -25.39 -0.27 -13.59
N TYR A 82 -26.43 0.51 -13.32
CA TYR A 82 -26.35 1.87 -12.78
C TYR A 82 -26.61 1.78 -11.28
N ASN A 83 -25.63 2.12 -10.46
CA ASN A 83 -25.70 2.00 -9.01
C ASN A 83 -25.74 3.39 -8.39
N PHE A 84 -26.62 3.58 -7.43
CA PHE A 84 -26.94 4.86 -6.86
C PHE A 84 -26.54 4.91 -5.39
N LEU A 85 -25.99 6.04 -4.99
CA LEU A 85 -25.84 6.42 -3.59
C LEU A 85 -26.52 7.78 -3.42
N THR A 86 -27.55 7.82 -2.58
CA THR A 86 -28.34 9.03 -2.34
C THR A 86 -27.78 9.80 -1.16
N ASP A 87 -27.63 11.11 -1.36
CA ASP A 87 -27.30 12.07 -0.31
C ASP A 87 -28.52 12.94 -0.05
N GLU A 88 -29.14 12.79 1.12
CA GLU A 88 -30.33 13.55 1.49
C GLU A 88 -30.01 14.96 1.99
N VAL A 89 -28.79 15.18 2.48
CA VAL A 89 -28.35 16.46 3.06
C VAL A 89 -28.21 17.50 1.96
N TYR A 90 -27.49 17.14 0.90
CA TYR A 90 -27.24 18.01 -0.26
C TYR A 90 -28.18 17.70 -1.43
N LYS A 91 -29.11 16.77 -1.26
CA LYS A 91 -30.09 16.33 -2.27
C LYS A 91 -29.41 15.95 -3.59
N LEU A 92 -28.42 15.06 -3.49
CA LEU A 92 -27.64 14.56 -4.62
C LEU A 92 -27.85 13.06 -4.83
N TYR A 93 -27.67 12.64 -6.08
CA TYR A 93 -27.49 11.25 -6.46
C TYR A 93 -26.09 11.07 -7.04
N PHE A 94 -25.33 10.15 -6.45
CA PHE A 94 -24.06 9.68 -6.98
C PHE A 94 -24.30 8.39 -7.74
N ILE A 95 -23.98 8.38 -9.03
CA ILE A 95 -24.42 7.32 -9.95
C ILE A 95 -23.20 6.70 -10.62
N LEU A 96 -23.00 5.42 -10.39
CA LEU A 96 -21.88 4.67 -10.95
C LEU A 96 -22.36 3.59 -11.90
N LYS A 97 -22.00 3.73 -13.18
CA LYS A 97 -22.24 2.72 -14.22
C LYS A 97 -21.07 1.76 -14.33
N THR A 98 -21.37 0.47 -14.24
CA THR A 98 -20.41 -0.63 -14.38
C THR A 98 -21.00 -1.77 -15.20
N SER A 99 -20.16 -2.72 -15.61
CA SER A 99 -20.65 -4.04 -16.02
C SER A 99 -21.41 -4.70 -14.87
N LYS A 100 -22.49 -5.42 -15.19
CA LYS A 100 -23.28 -6.19 -14.22
C LYS A 100 -22.49 -7.28 -13.47
N LYS A 101 -21.28 -7.60 -13.92
CA LYS A 101 -20.39 -8.62 -13.31
C LYS A 101 -19.62 -8.10 -12.09
N VAL A 102 -19.67 -6.79 -11.81
CA VAL A 102 -18.92 -6.19 -10.71
C VAL A 102 -19.63 -6.42 -9.37
N LYS A 103 -18.89 -6.80 -8.32
CA LYS A 103 -19.43 -7.05 -6.98
C LYS A 103 -19.90 -5.75 -6.30
N GLU A 104 -21.08 -5.78 -5.71
CA GLU A 104 -21.74 -4.64 -5.02
C GLU A 104 -20.85 -3.97 -3.95
N LYS A 105 -20.13 -4.75 -3.13
CA LYS A 105 -19.21 -4.23 -2.12
C LYS A 105 -18.15 -3.27 -2.71
N ILE A 106 -17.67 -3.56 -3.91
CA ILE A 106 -16.68 -2.73 -4.61
C ILE A 106 -17.34 -1.46 -5.13
N ILE A 107 -18.53 -1.59 -5.72
CA ILE A 107 -19.33 -0.47 -6.21
C ILE A 107 -19.59 0.53 -5.06
N ASN A 108 -20.04 0.05 -3.91
CA ASN A 108 -20.33 0.88 -2.74
C ASN A 108 -19.09 1.60 -2.21
N LEU A 109 -17.93 0.93 -2.22
CA LEU A 109 -16.65 1.56 -1.83
C LEU A 109 -16.29 2.74 -2.75
N TYR A 110 -16.49 2.60 -4.07
CA TYR A 110 -16.22 3.68 -5.02
C TYR A 110 -17.21 4.82 -4.85
N LEU A 111 -18.51 4.50 -4.76
CA LEU A 111 -19.56 5.49 -4.57
C LEU A 111 -19.34 6.33 -3.31
N GLN A 112 -19.12 5.69 -2.15
CA GLN A 112 -18.82 6.39 -0.90
C GLN A 112 -17.58 7.27 -1.03
N ARG A 113 -16.52 6.73 -1.65
CA ARG A 113 -15.28 7.49 -1.79
C ARG A 113 -15.43 8.72 -2.68
N PHE A 114 -16.19 8.61 -3.77
CA PHE A 114 -16.45 9.73 -4.66
C PHE A 114 -17.39 10.76 -4.02
N GLN A 115 -18.39 10.31 -3.25
CA GLN A 115 -19.25 11.18 -2.45
C GLN A 115 -18.44 11.97 -1.43
N ASP A 116 -17.66 11.31 -0.58
CA ASP A 116 -16.82 11.96 0.44
C ASP A 116 -15.95 13.04 -0.20
N MET A 117 -15.29 12.71 -1.31
CA MET A 117 -14.41 13.65 -2.01
C MET A 117 -15.15 14.88 -2.53
N PHE A 118 -16.31 14.67 -3.16
CA PHE A 118 -17.08 15.76 -3.74
C PHE A 118 -17.63 16.68 -2.66
N ILE A 119 -18.19 16.11 -1.59
CA ILE A 119 -18.75 16.86 -0.48
C ILE A 119 -17.65 17.57 0.32
N GLU A 120 -16.51 16.92 0.59
CA GLU A 120 -15.39 17.57 1.28
C GLU A 120 -14.86 18.79 0.52
N GLU A 121 -14.83 18.71 -0.81
CA GLU A 121 -14.30 19.78 -1.66
C GLU A 121 -15.29 20.94 -1.81
N PHE A 122 -16.57 20.63 -2.05
CA PHE A 122 -17.56 21.64 -2.43
C PHE A 122 -18.65 21.87 -1.38
N ARG A 123 -18.42 21.48 -0.11
CA ARG A 123 -19.41 21.63 0.98
C ARG A 123 -20.04 23.02 1.02
N LYS A 124 -19.22 24.07 0.87
CA LYS A 124 -19.67 25.46 0.96
C LYS A 124 -20.56 25.82 -0.23
N ASP A 125 -20.13 25.42 -1.42
CA ASP A 125 -20.85 25.66 -2.67
C ASP A 125 -22.18 24.88 -2.70
N LEU A 126 -22.21 23.67 -2.13
CA LEU A 126 -23.42 22.85 -1.99
C LEU A 126 -24.43 23.43 -0.99
N VAL A 127 -23.98 24.08 0.09
CA VAL A 127 -24.89 24.75 1.04
C VAL A 127 -25.51 26.00 0.43
N ALA A 128 -24.76 26.72 -0.40
CA ALA A 128 -25.21 27.95 -1.06
C ALA A 128 -25.64 27.73 -2.52
N PHE A 129 -25.98 26.49 -2.88
CA PHE A 129 -26.18 26.11 -4.28
C PHE A 129 -27.44 26.77 -4.87
N ASP A 130 -27.24 27.54 -5.93
CA ASP A 130 -28.28 28.31 -6.63
C ASP A 130 -28.53 27.80 -8.07
N GLY A 131 -27.87 26.70 -8.45
CA GLY A 131 -27.91 26.14 -9.79
C GLY A 131 -26.66 26.44 -10.64
N ASP A 132 -25.73 27.28 -10.19
CA ASP A 132 -24.44 27.46 -10.87
C ASP A 132 -23.52 26.24 -10.65
N ILE A 133 -23.24 25.52 -11.74
CA ILE A 133 -22.40 24.32 -11.71
C ILE A 133 -20.92 24.61 -11.93
N THR A 134 -20.57 25.86 -12.29
CA THR A 134 -19.19 26.28 -12.56
C THR A 134 -18.19 25.90 -11.47
N PRO A 135 -18.52 26.02 -10.15
CA PRO A 135 -17.61 25.60 -9.07
C PRO A 135 -17.15 24.13 -9.18
N PHE A 136 -18.02 23.24 -9.66
CA PHE A 136 -17.79 21.80 -9.69
C PHE A 136 -16.96 21.32 -10.90
N GLU A 137 -16.76 22.17 -11.92
CA GLU A 137 -15.97 21.81 -13.12
C GLU A 137 -14.53 21.38 -12.76
N SER A 138 -14.01 21.91 -11.66
CA SER A 138 -12.67 21.58 -11.16
C SER A 138 -12.52 20.14 -10.66
N PHE A 139 -13.63 19.44 -10.40
CA PHE A 139 -13.64 18.09 -9.83
C PHE A 139 -13.04 17.02 -10.75
N ASP A 140 -13.05 17.22 -12.08
CA ASP A 140 -12.61 16.21 -13.06
C ASP A 140 -11.17 15.71 -12.80
N LYS A 141 -10.24 16.63 -12.55
CA LYS A 141 -8.83 16.30 -12.28
C LYS A 141 -8.67 15.51 -10.98
N GLN A 142 -9.48 15.83 -9.97
CA GLN A 142 -9.47 15.17 -8.65
C GLN A 142 -10.11 13.78 -8.72
N PHE A 143 -11.21 13.66 -9.47
CA PHE A 143 -11.92 12.43 -9.74
C PHE A 143 -11.01 11.43 -10.48
N VAL A 144 -10.45 11.80 -11.64
CA VAL A 144 -9.58 10.91 -12.45
C VAL A 144 -8.39 10.41 -11.64
N LYS A 145 -7.72 11.30 -10.90
CA LYS A 145 -6.58 10.94 -10.05
C LYS A 145 -6.95 9.96 -8.95
N THR A 146 -8.14 10.10 -8.36
CA THR A 146 -8.57 9.21 -7.27
C THR A 146 -9.10 7.90 -7.81
N TYR A 147 -9.80 7.91 -8.93
CA TYR A 147 -10.18 6.70 -9.67
C TYR A 147 -8.95 5.87 -10.04
N ASP A 148 -7.92 6.47 -10.65
CA ASP A 148 -6.66 5.78 -10.99
C ASP A 148 -5.97 5.18 -9.76
N ARG A 149 -6.04 5.87 -8.62
CA ARG A 149 -5.49 5.41 -7.35
C ARG A 149 -6.30 4.26 -6.75
N LEU A 150 -7.62 4.35 -6.74
CA LEU A 150 -8.51 3.29 -6.25
C LEU A 150 -8.36 2.04 -7.11
N ALA A 151 -8.41 2.19 -8.44
CA ALA A 151 -8.13 1.11 -9.39
C ALA A 151 -6.77 0.45 -9.13
N SER A 152 -5.74 1.23 -8.79
CA SER A 152 -4.42 0.69 -8.43
C SER A 152 -4.36 -0.06 -7.10
N LEU A 153 -5.12 0.39 -6.09
CA LEU A 153 -5.15 -0.21 -4.76
C LEU A 153 -6.03 -1.45 -4.71
N ASP A 154 -7.13 -1.45 -5.46
CA ASP A 154 -8.04 -2.58 -5.56
C ASP A 154 -7.41 -3.73 -6.34
N THR A 155 -6.60 -3.48 -7.37
CA THR A 155 -5.85 -4.56 -8.04
C THR A 155 -4.81 -5.20 -7.11
N ILE A 156 -4.17 -4.40 -6.25
CA ILE A 156 -3.19 -4.88 -5.27
C ILE A 156 -3.86 -5.71 -4.17
N LYS A 157 -5.01 -5.26 -3.66
CA LYS A 157 -5.79 -6.00 -2.65
C LYS A 157 -6.51 -7.22 -3.25
N SER A 158 -7.11 -7.08 -4.44
CA SER A 158 -7.90 -8.14 -5.07
C SER A 158 -7.07 -9.32 -5.55
N ALA A 159 -5.83 -9.10 -5.99
CA ALA A 159 -4.92 -10.18 -6.36
C ALA A 159 -4.59 -11.10 -5.17
N VAL A 160 -4.66 -10.57 -3.95
CA VAL A 160 -4.41 -11.30 -2.69
C VAL A 160 -5.69 -11.95 -2.14
N THR A 161 -6.88 -11.54 -2.62
CA THR A 161 -8.19 -12.03 -2.16
C THR A 161 -9.00 -12.76 -3.24
N ASN A 162 -8.41 -13.06 -4.41
CA ASN A 162 -9.12 -13.78 -5.47
C ASN A 162 -9.23 -15.27 -5.11
N GLU A 163 -10.38 -15.69 -4.59
CA GLU A 163 -10.64 -17.07 -4.15
C GLU A 163 -10.32 -18.14 -5.19
N ALA A 164 -10.44 -17.85 -6.49
CA ALA A 164 -10.10 -18.81 -7.55
C ALA A 164 -8.59 -19.08 -7.66
N ILE A 165 -7.76 -18.08 -7.34
CA ILE A 165 -6.29 -18.24 -7.24
C ILE A 165 -5.96 -18.89 -5.91
N LEU A 166 -6.58 -18.43 -4.82
CA LEU A 166 -6.27 -18.88 -3.45
C LEU A 166 -6.65 -20.34 -3.19
N SER A 167 -7.67 -20.87 -3.85
CA SER A 167 -8.11 -22.27 -3.69
C SER A 167 -7.03 -23.29 -4.06
N LYS A 168 -6.10 -22.92 -4.95
CA LYS A 168 -4.94 -23.75 -5.34
C LYS A 168 -3.91 -23.90 -4.21
N TYR A 169 -3.79 -22.92 -3.33
CA TYR A 169 -2.76 -22.86 -2.30
C TYR A 169 -3.32 -23.32 -0.95
N LYS A 170 -3.19 -24.61 -0.66
CA LYS A 170 -3.71 -25.22 0.58
C LYS A 170 -3.02 -24.69 1.84
N ASP A 171 -1.71 -24.46 1.74
CA ASP A 171 -0.86 -24.00 2.86
C ASP A 171 -0.82 -22.47 2.99
N ARG A 172 -1.72 -21.75 2.31
CA ARG A 172 -1.79 -20.29 2.37
C ARG A 172 -2.09 -19.83 3.80
N VAL A 173 -1.45 -18.76 4.21
CA VAL A 173 -1.66 -18.11 5.50
C VAL A 173 -2.60 -16.93 5.32
N LEU A 174 -3.80 -17.05 5.90
CA LEU A 174 -4.83 -16.01 5.89
C LEU A 174 -4.68 -15.07 7.08
N SER A 175 -5.09 -13.82 6.90
CA SER A 175 -5.30 -12.93 8.03
C SER A 175 -6.39 -13.46 8.98
N ASN A 176 -6.28 -13.20 10.27
CA ASN A 176 -7.26 -13.58 11.29
C ASN A 176 -7.72 -12.35 12.11
N GLU A 177 -8.51 -12.58 13.17
CA GLU A 177 -8.98 -11.50 14.05
C GLU A 177 -7.84 -10.73 14.75
N TYR A 178 -6.69 -11.38 14.93
CA TYR A 178 -5.47 -10.82 15.51
C TYR A 178 -4.53 -10.19 14.47
N SER A 179 -4.94 -10.10 13.20
CA SER A 179 -4.12 -9.50 12.16
C SER A 179 -4.07 -7.97 12.29
N PRO A 180 -2.86 -7.37 12.25
CA PRO A 180 -2.72 -5.92 12.30
C PRO A 180 -3.31 -5.25 11.05
N LYS A 181 -3.82 -4.03 11.23
CA LYS A 181 -4.17 -3.16 10.09
C LYS A 181 -2.90 -2.53 9.53
N GLN A 182 -2.74 -2.56 8.22
CA GLN A 182 -1.66 -1.83 7.56
C GLN A 182 -1.91 -0.32 7.67
N ALA A 183 -0.87 0.44 8.01
CA ALA A 183 -0.95 1.89 7.97
C ALA A 183 -0.92 2.38 6.52
N VAL A 184 -1.92 3.19 6.13
CA VAL A 184 -2.07 3.66 4.74
C VAL A 184 -1.50 5.07 4.59
N ILE A 185 -0.40 5.18 3.86
CA ILE A 185 0.19 6.46 3.45
C ILE A 185 -0.65 7.07 2.32
N GLN A 186 -0.86 8.38 2.37
CA GLN A 186 -1.58 9.13 1.34
C GLN A 186 -0.62 9.96 0.48
N PRO A 187 -0.24 9.50 -0.73
CA PRO A 187 0.74 10.20 -1.57
C PRO A 187 0.33 11.64 -1.93
N ILE A 188 -0.97 11.92 -1.97
CA ILE A 188 -1.49 13.26 -2.27
C ILE A 188 -1.10 14.27 -1.18
N LYS A 189 -0.98 13.85 0.09
CA LYS A 189 -0.61 14.74 1.19
C LYS A 189 0.81 15.29 1.02
N PHE A 190 1.76 14.50 0.50
CA PHE A 190 3.10 15.00 0.15
C PHE A 190 3.08 16.14 -0.86
N LEU A 191 2.22 16.06 -1.88
CA LEU A 191 2.18 17.10 -2.91
C LEU A 191 1.52 18.38 -2.41
N LYS A 192 0.60 18.29 -1.45
CA LYS A 192 -0.06 19.45 -0.85
C LYS A 192 0.90 20.28 0.01
N THR A 193 1.87 19.64 0.66
CA THR A 193 2.79 20.27 1.62
C THR A 193 4.03 20.88 0.95
N MET A 194 4.33 20.50 -0.30
CA MET A 194 5.51 20.98 -1.04
C MET A 194 5.29 22.36 -1.70
N ASN A 195 6.32 23.20 -1.67
CA ASN A 195 6.39 24.41 -2.49
C ASN A 195 6.56 24.08 -4.00
N THR A 196 6.44 25.08 -4.86
CA THR A 196 6.49 24.91 -6.32
C THR A 196 7.82 24.31 -6.81
N LYS A 197 8.95 24.72 -6.25
CA LYS A 197 10.29 24.22 -6.64
C LYS A 197 10.44 22.75 -6.28
N ASP A 198 9.99 22.35 -5.10
CA ASP A 198 10.08 20.97 -4.63
C ASP A 198 9.07 20.05 -5.32
N LYS A 199 7.90 20.57 -5.75
CA LYS A 199 7.00 19.86 -6.67
C LYS A 199 7.71 19.51 -7.98
N ILE A 200 8.40 20.48 -8.61
CA ILE A 200 9.15 20.22 -9.87
C ILE A 200 10.22 19.15 -9.64
N LYS A 201 11.00 19.25 -8.56
CA LYS A 201 11.99 18.23 -8.20
C LYS A 201 11.35 16.87 -7.94
N PHE A 202 10.20 16.82 -7.28
CA PHE A 202 9.46 15.59 -7.02
C PHE A 202 9.08 14.91 -8.34
N PHE A 203 8.45 15.63 -9.27
CA PHE A 203 8.03 15.09 -10.57
C PHE A 203 9.21 14.60 -11.42
N THR A 204 10.35 15.28 -11.36
CA THR A 204 11.53 14.94 -12.17
C THR A 204 12.41 13.86 -11.56
N ARG A 205 12.57 13.81 -10.22
CA ARG A 205 13.57 12.96 -9.55
C ARG A 205 12.99 11.85 -8.68
N ILE A 206 11.77 12.02 -8.15
CA ILE A 206 11.10 11.05 -7.27
C ILE A 206 10.07 10.23 -8.04
N LEU A 207 9.17 10.88 -8.79
CA LEU A 207 8.06 10.21 -9.47
C LEU A 207 8.51 9.03 -10.36
N PRO A 208 9.61 9.10 -11.14
CA PRO A 208 10.06 7.95 -11.92
C PRO A 208 10.41 6.73 -11.06
N LYS A 209 10.99 6.95 -9.88
CA LYS A 209 11.33 5.87 -8.93
C LYS A 209 10.07 5.32 -8.27
N ALA A 210 9.16 6.19 -7.85
CA ALA A 210 7.87 5.80 -7.28
C ALA A 210 7.04 4.99 -8.29
N ALA A 211 6.95 5.45 -9.53
CA ALA A 211 6.25 4.76 -10.61
C ALA A 211 6.88 3.38 -10.88
N SER A 212 8.21 3.30 -10.97
CA SER A 212 8.91 2.02 -11.12
C SER A 212 8.67 1.08 -9.93
N SER A 213 8.65 1.59 -8.71
CA SER A 213 8.30 0.81 -7.52
C SER A 213 6.87 0.26 -7.61
N ILE A 214 5.88 1.09 -7.97
CA ILE A 214 4.48 0.68 -8.13
C ILE A 214 4.32 -0.35 -9.25
N LEU A 215 5.05 -0.20 -10.36
CA LEU A 215 5.04 -1.18 -11.44
C LEU A 215 5.57 -2.54 -10.96
N ASN A 216 6.66 -2.55 -10.19
CA ASN A 216 7.18 -3.80 -9.62
C ASN A 216 6.22 -4.42 -8.60
N VAL A 217 5.55 -3.61 -7.75
CA VAL A 217 4.48 -4.10 -6.85
C VAL A 217 3.38 -4.80 -7.66
N ARG A 218 2.92 -4.20 -8.75
CA ARG A 218 1.92 -4.82 -9.64
C ARG A 218 2.44 -6.12 -10.26
N THR A 219 3.70 -6.15 -10.69
CA THR A 219 4.34 -7.37 -11.21
C THR A 219 4.34 -8.49 -10.16
N SER A 220 4.63 -8.19 -8.90
CA SER A 220 4.63 -9.18 -7.80
C SER A 220 3.30 -9.91 -7.70
N PHE A 221 2.18 -9.20 -7.88
CA PHE A 221 0.84 -9.77 -7.84
C PHE A 221 0.44 -10.44 -9.15
N LYS A 222 0.75 -9.83 -10.30
CA LYS A 222 0.41 -10.39 -11.61
C LYS A 222 1.09 -11.73 -11.86
N THR A 223 2.32 -11.90 -11.38
CA THR A 223 3.13 -13.11 -11.60
C THR A 223 2.75 -14.28 -10.71
N LEU A 224 1.82 -14.12 -9.75
CA LEU A 224 1.33 -15.23 -8.91
C LEU A 224 0.66 -16.34 -9.73
N GLN A 225 0.05 -15.98 -10.85
CA GLN A 225 -0.55 -16.94 -11.79
C GLN A 225 0.48 -17.78 -12.54
N ASN A 226 1.77 -17.41 -12.48
CA ASN A 226 2.86 -18.12 -13.14
C ASN A 226 3.49 -19.18 -12.23
N ASN A 227 3.01 -19.35 -11.00
CA ASN A 227 3.49 -20.45 -10.15
C ASN A 227 3.17 -21.80 -10.80
N PRO A 228 4.07 -22.78 -10.68
CA PRO A 228 3.81 -24.14 -11.16
C PRO A 228 2.59 -24.73 -10.44
N ASP A 229 1.80 -25.54 -11.15
CA ASP A 229 0.62 -26.19 -10.56
C ASP A 229 1.02 -27.25 -9.50
N THR A 230 2.20 -27.85 -9.65
CA THR A 230 2.80 -28.81 -8.70
C THR A 230 4.21 -28.35 -8.30
N PRO A 231 4.33 -27.36 -7.40
CA PRO A 231 5.63 -26.83 -6.99
C PRO A 231 6.41 -27.87 -6.17
N ASP A 232 7.72 -27.91 -6.39
CA ASP A 232 8.64 -28.67 -5.55
C ASP A 232 8.68 -28.07 -4.13
N LYS A 233 8.98 -28.93 -3.16
CA LYS A 233 8.98 -28.59 -1.72
C LYS A 233 10.35 -28.72 -1.07
N ILE A 234 11.27 -29.44 -1.69
CA ILE A 234 12.60 -29.72 -1.16
C ILE A 234 13.63 -29.13 -2.12
N ALA A 235 14.43 -28.20 -1.63
CA ALA A 235 15.57 -27.64 -2.34
C ALA A 235 16.86 -28.36 -1.93
N SER A 236 17.79 -28.56 -2.86
CA SER A 236 19.14 -29.01 -2.49
C SER A 236 19.92 -27.87 -1.83
N GLU A 237 20.96 -28.21 -1.07
CA GLU A 237 21.85 -27.21 -0.46
C GLU A 237 22.56 -26.36 -1.53
N GLU A 238 22.92 -26.96 -2.67
CA GLU A 238 23.52 -26.26 -3.80
C GLU A 238 22.56 -25.23 -4.40
N PHE A 239 21.28 -25.57 -4.56
CA PHE A 239 20.28 -24.64 -5.07
C PHE A 239 20.02 -23.48 -4.10
N ILE A 240 19.98 -23.76 -2.79
CA ILE A 240 19.87 -22.70 -1.77
C ILE A 240 21.05 -21.76 -1.92
N LYS A 241 22.28 -22.28 -2.01
CA LYS A 241 23.48 -21.46 -2.20
C LYS A 241 23.43 -20.64 -3.50
N GLU A 242 22.95 -21.21 -4.60
CA GLU A 242 22.78 -20.49 -5.87
C GLU A 242 21.75 -19.35 -5.75
N LEU A 243 20.63 -19.60 -5.06
CA LEU A 243 19.62 -18.58 -4.77
C LEU A 243 20.22 -17.43 -3.95
N GLU A 244 21.04 -17.74 -2.95
CA GLU A 244 21.73 -16.76 -2.12
C GLU A 244 22.72 -15.92 -2.95
N GLU A 245 23.57 -16.56 -3.75
CA GLU A 245 24.51 -15.91 -4.66
C GLU A 245 23.78 -15.00 -5.66
N TYR A 246 22.66 -15.46 -6.22
CA TYR A 246 21.82 -14.64 -7.09
C TYR A 246 21.22 -13.45 -6.34
N ALA A 247 20.74 -13.62 -5.11
CA ALA A 247 20.24 -12.51 -4.29
C ALA A 247 21.32 -11.44 -4.04
N TYR A 248 22.54 -11.85 -3.71
CA TYR A 248 23.68 -10.94 -3.57
C TYR A 248 24.01 -10.22 -4.89
N SER A 249 23.96 -10.91 -6.02
CA SER A 249 24.17 -10.30 -7.36
C SER A 249 23.15 -9.21 -7.70
N LEU A 250 21.95 -9.27 -7.09
CA LEU A 250 20.88 -8.27 -7.24
C LEU A 250 21.02 -7.10 -6.25
N GLY A 251 22.03 -7.12 -5.40
CA GLY A 251 22.33 -6.11 -4.40
C GLY A 251 21.63 -6.32 -3.06
N ILE A 252 20.99 -7.47 -2.81
CA ILE A 252 20.48 -7.79 -1.46
C ILE A 252 21.67 -7.90 -0.51
N GLY A 253 21.67 -7.10 0.55
CA GLY A 253 22.80 -7.03 1.47
C GLY A 253 22.78 -8.12 2.55
N LYS A 254 21.58 -8.61 2.89
CA LYS A 254 21.38 -9.72 3.82
C LYS A 254 20.01 -10.34 3.59
N PHE A 255 19.87 -11.62 3.86
CA PHE A 255 18.57 -12.29 3.91
C PHE A 255 18.57 -13.32 5.05
N GLY A 256 17.38 -13.80 5.40
CA GLY A 256 17.19 -14.81 6.43
C GLY A 256 15.90 -15.57 6.24
N TYR A 257 15.77 -16.70 6.92
CA TYR A 257 14.68 -17.66 6.72
C TYR A 257 13.83 -17.78 7.97
N THR A 258 12.51 -17.78 7.82
CA THR A 258 11.57 -17.95 8.92
C THR A 258 10.27 -18.59 8.43
N LYS A 259 9.44 -19.06 9.36
CA LYS A 259 8.04 -19.38 9.10
C LYS A 259 7.13 -18.19 9.42
N LEU A 260 6.08 -18.06 8.62
CA LEU A 260 5.02 -17.09 8.79
C LEU A 260 3.96 -17.62 9.76
N THR A 261 3.50 -16.74 10.65
CA THR A 261 2.34 -17.01 11.50
C THR A 261 1.16 -16.10 11.09
N PRO A 262 -0.10 -16.54 11.24
CA PRO A 262 -1.28 -15.79 10.79
C PRO A 262 -1.40 -14.36 11.33
N ASN A 263 -1.00 -14.14 12.59
CA ASN A 263 -1.01 -12.83 13.25
C ASN A 263 -0.02 -11.81 12.64
N LEU A 264 0.87 -12.23 11.73
CA LEU A 264 1.79 -11.35 11.02
C LEU A 264 1.28 -10.95 9.62
N VAL A 265 0.21 -11.57 9.13
CA VAL A 265 -0.46 -11.18 7.89
C VAL A 265 -1.34 -9.97 8.16
N TYR A 266 -1.30 -8.94 7.30
CA TYR A 266 -2.17 -7.78 7.47
C TYR A 266 -3.63 -8.16 7.23
N LYS A 267 -4.55 -7.46 7.89
CA LYS A 267 -5.99 -7.67 7.73
C LYS A 267 -6.41 -7.59 6.26
N ASP A 268 -7.28 -8.50 5.85
CA ASP A 268 -7.77 -8.65 4.46
C ASP A 268 -6.66 -9.00 3.44
N SER A 269 -5.56 -9.57 3.91
CA SER A 269 -4.44 -10.06 3.08
C SER A 269 -4.20 -11.56 3.28
N THR A 270 -3.46 -12.14 2.34
CA THR A 270 -3.10 -13.55 2.27
C THR A 270 -1.66 -13.67 1.78
N ILE A 271 -0.93 -14.62 2.33
CA ILE A 271 0.38 -15.04 1.82
C ILE A 271 0.27 -16.51 1.43
N LEU A 272 0.66 -16.85 0.20
CA LEU A 272 0.40 -18.14 -0.44
C LEU A 272 1.18 -19.31 0.17
N TYR A 273 2.30 -19.01 0.82
CA TYR A 273 3.17 -20.01 1.43
C TYR A 273 3.64 -19.59 2.82
N PRO A 274 3.83 -20.54 3.75
CA PRO A 274 4.25 -20.23 5.11
C PRO A 274 5.76 -20.08 5.25
N ASN A 275 6.57 -20.57 4.31
CA ASN A 275 8.03 -20.49 4.38
C ASN A 275 8.49 -19.17 3.74
N ILE A 276 9.25 -18.37 4.50
CA ILE A 276 9.57 -16.99 4.17
C ILE A 276 11.08 -16.80 4.07
N ILE A 277 11.50 -16.16 2.99
CA ILE A 277 12.82 -15.57 2.82
C ILE A 277 12.66 -14.07 3.02
N VAL A 278 13.28 -13.50 4.05
CA VAL A 278 13.30 -12.07 4.32
C VAL A 278 14.49 -11.46 3.59
N LEU A 279 14.26 -10.38 2.84
CA LEU A 279 15.29 -9.68 2.07
C LEU A 279 15.56 -8.30 2.67
N MET A 280 16.83 -7.96 2.88
CA MET A 280 17.25 -6.64 3.37
C MET A 280 18.10 -5.91 2.33
N LEU A 281 17.76 -4.65 2.09
CA LEU A 281 18.56 -3.73 1.30
C LEU A 281 18.88 -2.48 2.12
N GLU A 282 20.17 -2.18 2.23
CA GLU A 282 20.65 -1.01 2.96
C GLU A 282 20.21 0.30 2.28
N MET A 283 19.96 1.29 3.12
CA MET A 283 19.87 2.70 2.78
C MET A 283 21.19 3.37 3.10
N ASP A 284 21.73 4.10 2.14
CA ASP A 284 23.03 4.77 2.23
C ASP A 284 23.18 5.58 3.54
N LYS A 285 24.23 5.26 4.32
CA LYS A 285 24.50 5.82 5.65
C LYS A 285 24.66 7.34 5.61
N ASP A 286 25.50 7.85 4.71
CA ASP A 286 25.81 9.27 4.63
C ASP A 286 24.60 10.08 4.17
N ILE A 287 23.81 9.54 3.24
CA ILE A 287 22.58 10.19 2.80
C ILE A 287 21.53 10.18 3.92
N ILE A 288 21.39 9.09 4.70
CA ILE A 288 20.50 9.05 5.88
C ILE A 288 20.87 10.12 6.89
N GLN A 289 22.16 10.39 7.09
CA GLN A 289 22.61 11.44 8.01
C GLN A 289 22.17 12.85 7.59
N THR A 290 21.81 13.06 6.32
CA THR A 290 21.23 14.33 5.86
C THR A 290 19.74 14.49 6.21
N CYS A 291 19.07 13.47 6.76
CA CYS A 291 17.62 13.53 6.97
C CYS A 291 17.23 14.53 8.09
N PRO A 292 16.05 15.17 7.98
CA PRO A 292 15.08 15.05 6.88
C PRO A 292 15.51 15.89 5.66
N SER A 293 15.65 15.24 4.49
CA SER A 293 16.06 15.93 3.27
C SER A 293 15.45 15.31 2.02
N PHE A 294 15.39 16.11 0.95
CA PHE A 294 14.97 15.63 -0.37
C PHE A 294 15.86 14.50 -0.89
N GLU A 295 17.19 14.58 -0.66
CA GLU A 295 18.13 13.57 -1.13
C GLU A 295 17.95 12.24 -0.40
N ALA A 296 17.71 12.27 0.92
CA ALA A 296 17.32 11.09 1.70
C ALA A 296 16.04 10.46 1.16
N PHE A 297 15.00 11.24 0.90
CA PHE A 297 13.76 10.73 0.33
C PHE A 297 13.95 10.10 -1.05
N LYS A 298 14.76 10.74 -1.91
CA LYS A 298 15.11 10.22 -3.24
C LYS A 298 15.83 8.89 -3.15
N MET A 299 16.77 8.74 -2.23
CA MET A 299 17.49 7.50 -1.97
C MET A 299 16.52 6.42 -1.46
N ILE A 300 15.67 6.72 -0.47
CA ILE A 300 14.68 5.77 0.08
C ILE A 300 13.76 5.23 -1.04
N MET A 301 13.26 6.11 -1.90
CA MET A 301 12.42 5.70 -3.04
C MET A 301 13.18 4.86 -4.07
N ASN A 302 14.49 5.08 -4.22
CA ASN A 302 15.34 4.24 -5.04
C ASN A 302 15.55 2.86 -4.40
N THR A 303 15.77 2.78 -3.08
CA THR A 303 15.87 1.52 -2.34
C THR A 303 14.60 0.68 -2.49
N TYR A 304 13.41 1.29 -2.36
CA TYR A 304 12.15 0.59 -2.63
C TYR A 304 12.06 0.04 -4.06
N LYS A 305 12.43 0.85 -5.06
CA LYS A 305 12.45 0.43 -6.46
C LYS A 305 13.37 -0.77 -6.66
N LEU A 306 14.60 -0.72 -6.13
CA LEU A 306 15.60 -1.77 -6.31
C LEU A 306 15.18 -3.06 -5.61
N LEU A 307 14.73 -2.96 -4.36
CA LEU A 307 14.32 -4.11 -3.56
C LEU A 307 13.08 -4.80 -4.14
N ASN A 308 12.07 -4.05 -4.61
CA ASN A 308 10.91 -4.64 -5.28
C ASN A 308 11.30 -5.36 -6.58
N LYS A 309 12.25 -4.80 -7.35
CA LYS A 309 12.77 -5.44 -8.56
C LYS A 309 13.53 -6.73 -8.23
N ALA A 310 14.36 -6.72 -7.19
CA ALA A 310 15.11 -7.89 -6.74
C ALA A 310 14.17 -9.00 -6.25
N ALA A 311 13.16 -8.67 -5.45
CA ALA A 311 12.16 -9.63 -4.99
C ALA A 311 11.41 -10.30 -6.15
N ASN A 312 11.00 -9.54 -7.17
CA ASN A 312 10.36 -10.13 -8.35
C ASN A 312 11.30 -11.09 -9.11
N LYS A 313 12.55 -10.68 -9.33
CA LYS A 313 13.55 -11.51 -10.00
C LYS A 313 13.85 -12.81 -9.25
N LEU A 314 13.93 -12.76 -7.92
CA LEU A 314 14.14 -13.95 -7.09
C LEU A 314 12.90 -14.85 -7.12
N ALA A 315 11.69 -14.27 -7.13
CA ALA A 315 10.47 -15.06 -7.29
C ALA A 315 10.39 -15.72 -8.69
N ASP A 316 10.84 -15.03 -9.74
CA ASP A 316 10.96 -15.61 -11.09
C ASP A 316 11.98 -16.76 -11.10
N PHE A 317 13.16 -16.56 -10.50
CA PHE A 317 14.19 -17.59 -10.40
C PHE A 317 13.71 -18.85 -9.68
N LEU A 318 12.98 -18.70 -8.57
CA LEU A 318 12.35 -19.83 -7.88
C LEU A 318 11.37 -20.57 -8.80
N ARG A 319 10.50 -19.85 -9.52
CA ARG A 319 9.52 -20.43 -10.44
C ARG A 319 10.17 -21.15 -11.62
N GLU A 320 11.26 -20.60 -12.16
CA GLU A 320 12.04 -21.21 -13.24
C GLU A 320 12.64 -22.57 -12.83
N HIS A 321 12.89 -22.75 -11.53
CA HIS A 321 13.35 -24.01 -10.92
C HIS A 321 12.22 -24.84 -10.30
N ASN A 322 10.98 -24.63 -10.77
CA ASN A 322 9.78 -25.36 -10.34
C ASN A 322 9.39 -25.18 -8.84
N PHE A 323 9.93 -24.17 -8.16
CA PHE A 323 9.46 -23.78 -6.83
C PHE A 323 8.35 -22.73 -6.90
N GLY A 324 7.36 -22.87 -6.02
CA GLY A 324 6.33 -21.86 -5.82
C GLY A 324 6.91 -20.61 -5.18
N ALA A 325 6.50 -19.43 -5.65
CA ALA A 325 6.97 -18.16 -5.11
C ALA A 325 5.93 -17.02 -5.17
N GLN A 326 5.89 -16.23 -4.10
CA GLN A 326 5.20 -14.94 -4.01
C GLN A 326 6.18 -13.88 -3.55
N ALA A 327 6.39 -12.85 -4.37
CA ALA A 327 7.08 -11.65 -3.94
C ALA A 327 6.17 -10.79 -3.04
N GLY A 328 6.64 -10.51 -1.82
CA GLY A 328 6.05 -9.56 -0.90
C GLY A 328 6.77 -8.22 -1.01
N PRO A 329 6.19 -7.21 -1.68
CA PRO A 329 6.89 -5.98 -2.01
C PRO A 329 7.20 -5.15 -0.76
N ALA A 330 8.35 -4.49 -0.76
CA ALA A 330 8.77 -3.59 0.32
C ALA A 330 7.83 -2.40 0.49
N LEU A 331 7.28 -1.89 -0.62
CA LEU A 331 6.27 -0.83 -0.59
C LEU A 331 4.87 -1.45 -0.67
N GLY A 332 4.05 -1.25 0.37
CA GLY A 332 2.69 -1.78 0.40
C GLY A 332 2.63 -3.29 0.66
N GLY A 333 3.63 -3.84 1.36
CA GLY A 333 3.71 -5.26 1.71
C GLY A 333 2.48 -5.79 2.45
N VAL A 334 2.35 -7.12 2.48
CA VAL A 334 1.15 -7.85 2.92
C VAL A 334 1.24 -8.41 4.35
N GLY A 335 2.31 -8.09 5.08
CA GLY A 335 2.50 -8.52 6.46
C GLY A 335 3.54 -7.68 7.23
N ASN A 336 3.75 -8.04 8.49
CA ASN A 336 4.70 -7.37 9.38
C ASN A 336 6.13 -7.89 9.17
N TYR A 337 6.83 -7.27 8.22
CA TYR A 337 8.17 -7.71 7.82
C TYR A 337 9.24 -7.48 8.88
N VAL A 338 9.05 -6.51 9.78
CA VAL A 338 9.97 -6.27 10.91
C VAL A 338 10.00 -7.47 11.84
N VAL A 339 8.82 -8.01 12.18
CA VAL A 339 8.73 -9.20 13.04
C VAL A 339 9.24 -10.45 12.32
N LEU A 340 8.97 -10.59 11.01
CA LEU A 340 9.54 -11.69 10.23
C LEU A 340 11.07 -11.65 10.19
N ALA A 341 11.67 -10.46 10.01
CA ALA A 341 13.12 -10.31 10.04
C ALA A 341 13.71 -10.64 11.42
N ARG A 342 13.03 -10.23 12.50
CA ARG A 342 13.41 -10.61 13.87
C ARG A 342 13.32 -12.12 14.08
N ASN A 343 12.25 -12.77 13.61
CA ASN A 343 12.08 -14.22 13.73
C ASN A 343 13.11 -14.98 12.89
N ALA A 344 13.55 -14.41 11.76
CA ALA A 344 14.65 -14.92 10.95
C ALA A 344 16.04 -14.70 11.55
N GLY A 345 16.14 -14.12 12.76
CA GLY A 345 17.41 -13.86 13.44
C GLY A 345 18.23 -12.72 12.84
N LEU A 346 17.65 -11.84 12.01
CA LEU A 346 18.39 -10.76 11.32
C LEU A 346 18.61 -9.50 12.17
N GLY A 347 18.14 -9.50 13.42
CA GLY A 347 18.19 -8.35 14.31
C GLY A 347 17.08 -8.37 15.34
N TRP A 348 16.84 -7.21 15.96
CA TRP A 348 15.78 -7.03 16.95
C TRP A 348 15.00 -5.74 16.74
N THR A 349 13.76 -5.67 17.22
CA THR A 349 12.94 -4.46 17.13
C THR A 349 13.41 -3.42 18.14
N GLY A 350 13.82 -2.22 17.68
CA GLY A 350 14.16 -1.11 18.56
C GLY A 350 12.95 -0.32 19.06
N SER A 351 13.14 0.65 19.98
CA SER A 351 12.05 1.49 20.52
C SER A 351 11.23 2.21 19.45
N HIS A 352 11.87 2.58 18.32
CA HIS A 352 11.19 3.20 17.17
C HIS A 352 10.34 2.20 16.34
N GLY A 353 10.24 0.92 16.73
CA GLY A 353 9.42 -0.09 16.06
C GLY A 353 9.96 -0.59 14.71
N LEU A 354 11.24 -0.36 14.41
CA LEU A 354 11.91 -0.88 13.21
C LEU A 354 12.94 -1.92 13.63
N LEU A 355 13.32 -2.78 12.69
CA LEU A 355 14.41 -3.72 12.89
C LEU A 355 15.73 -2.95 13.07
N ILE A 356 16.55 -3.37 14.02
CA ILE A 356 17.96 -3.01 14.17
C ILE A 356 18.76 -4.27 13.87
N SER A 357 19.42 -4.29 12.72
CA SER A 357 20.33 -5.37 12.30
C SER A 357 21.78 -5.04 12.65
N PRO A 358 22.64 -6.03 12.89
CA PRO A 358 24.07 -5.81 13.11
C PRO A 358 24.76 -5.02 11.99
N GLU A 359 24.43 -5.33 10.73
CA GLU A 359 25.12 -4.76 9.57
C GLU A 359 24.73 -3.30 9.31
N TYR A 360 23.44 -2.99 9.44
CA TYR A 360 22.87 -1.72 8.94
C TYR A 360 22.20 -0.85 10.02
N GLY A 361 22.19 -1.29 11.28
CA GLY A 361 21.36 -0.67 12.30
C GLY A 361 19.89 -0.67 11.86
N PRO A 362 19.16 0.46 11.89
CA PRO A 362 17.83 0.59 11.29
C PRO A 362 17.83 1.09 9.83
N ARG A 363 18.99 1.23 9.19
CA ARG A 363 19.14 1.80 7.84
C ARG A 363 18.84 0.79 6.72
N GLN A 364 17.72 0.08 6.79
CA GLN A 364 17.35 -0.90 5.76
C GLN A 364 15.88 -0.82 5.37
N ARG A 365 15.59 -1.42 4.21
CA ARG A 365 14.24 -1.77 3.78
C ARG A 365 14.11 -3.27 3.68
N LEU A 366 12.90 -3.75 3.97
CA LEU A 366 12.57 -5.16 4.02
C LEU A 366 11.59 -5.50 2.92
N ALA A 367 11.82 -6.62 2.25
CA ALA A 367 10.85 -7.33 1.42
C ALA A 367 10.85 -8.79 1.85
N ILE A 368 9.89 -9.57 1.36
CA ILE A 368 9.88 -11.01 1.59
C ILE A 368 9.63 -11.78 0.29
N LEU A 369 10.01 -13.05 0.28
CA LEU A 369 9.54 -14.06 -0.64
C LEU A 369 8.86 -15.14 0.18
N ALA A 370 7.62 -15.46 -0.14
CA ALA A 370 6.97 -16.66 0.36
C ALA A 370 7.14 -17.78 -0.67
N THR A 371 7.57 -18.97 -0.25
CA THR A 371 7.92 -20.06 -1.16
C THR A 371 7.42 -21.42 -0.69
N SER A 372 7.25 -22.35 -1.64
CA SER A 372 6.91 -23.75 -1.36
C SER A 372 8.03 -24.55 -0.70
N ILE A 373 9.28 -24.04 -0.68
CA ILE A 373 10.43 -24.74 -0.09
C ILE A 373 10.24 -24.90 1.42
N GLU A 374 10.16 -26.14 1.91
CA GLU A 374 9.90 -26.49 3.31
C GLU A 374 11.19 -26.68 4.12
N ASN A 375 12.31 -26.99 3.46
CA ASN A 375 13.60 -27.24 4.08
C ASN A 375 14.56 -26.02 4.01
N LEU A 376 14.03 -24.80 4.03
CA LEU A 376 14.86 -23.60 4.18
C LEU A 376 15.67 -23.68 5.49
N PRO A 377 16.91 -23.16 5.53
CA PRO A 377 17.78 -23.22 6.71
C PRO A 377 17.34 -22.16 7.73
N ILE A 378 16.19 -22.40 8.36
CA ILE A 378 15.59 -21.53 9.36
C ILE A 378 16.44 -21.57 10.64
N ASN A 379 16.66 -20.41 11.25
CA ASN A 379 17.25 -20.35 12.57
C ASN A 379 16.29 -20.94 13.62
N ASN A 380 16.69 -22.04 14.25
CA ASN A 380 15.93 -22.72 15.31
C ASN A 380 16.41 -22.38 16.73
N ASP A 381 17.30 -21.39 16.88
CA ASP A 381 17.77 -20.93 18.18
C ASP A 381 16.57 -20.48 19.04
N GLU A 382 16.46 -21.03 20.26
CA GLU A 382 15.37 -20.68 21.19
C GLU A 382 15.39 -19.19 21.56
N VAL A 383 16.58 -18.58 21.56
CA VAL A 383 16.78 -17.17 21.88
C VAL A 383 17.48 -16.48 20.73
N ASN A 384 16.81 -15.51 20.14
CA ASN A 384 17.43 -14.64 19.14
C ASN A 384 18.65 -13.91 19.77
N PRO A 385 19.85 -14.02 19.17
CA PRO A 385 21.10 -13.50 19.72
C PRO A 385 21.17 -11.96 19.81
N HIS A 386 20.22 -11.27 19.19
CA HIS A 386 20.10 -9.82 19.16
C HIS A 386 19.08 -9.29 20.18
N SER A 387 18.45 -10.15 20.99
CA SER A 387 17.45 -9.76 22.00
C SER A 387 17.93 -8.72 23.01
N TRP A 388 19.24 -8.65 23.30
CA TRP A 388 19.85 -7.64 24.17
C TRP A 388 19.64 -6.19 23.69
N ILE A 389 19.36 -5.98 22.39
CA ILE A 389 19.03 -4.67 21.84
C ILE A 389 17.80 -4.08 22.54
N ASN A 390 16.86 -4.91 23.01
CA ASN A 390 15.71 -4.47 23.79
C ASN A 390 16.13 -3.70 25.05
N ASP A 391 17.00 -4.32 25.85
CA ASP A 391 17.50 -3.74 27.10
C ASP A 391 18.36 -2.50 26.82
N PHE A 392 19.13 -2.51 25.74
CA PHE A 392 19.88 -1.34 25.30
C PHE A 392 18.93 -0.18 24.96
N CYS A 393 17.90 -0.45 24.17
CA CYS A 393 16.89 0.54 23.77
C CYS A 393 16.15 1.14 24.96
N ASN A 394 15.79 0.31 25.96
CA ASN A 394 15.13 0.75 27.19
C ASN A 394 15.98 1.74 28.00
N LYS A 395 17.31 1.66 27.93
CA LYS A 395 18.22 2.63 28.56
C LYS A 395 18.54 3.83 27.67
N CYS A 396 18.53 3.64 26.35
CA CYS A 396 18.97 4.63 25.38
C CYS A 396 17.92 5.72 25.12
N GLY A 397 16.77 5.35 24.56
CA GLY A 397 15.67 6.28 24.26
C GLY A 397 15.96 7.45 23.30
N GLU A 398 17.10 7.49 22.60
CA GLU A 398 17.50 8.65 21.77
C GLU A 398 16.50 8.94 20.64
N CYS A 399 16.02 7.91 19.95
CA CYS A 399 15.04 8.08 18.89
C CYS A 399 13.71 8.66 19.38
N ILE A 400 13.34 8.40 20.64
CA ILE A 400 12.13 8.94 21.27
C ILE A 400 12.31 10.44 21.51
N ARG A 401 13.41 10.85 22.15
CA ARG A 401 13.74 12.25 22.45
C ARG A 401 13.85 13.12 21.20
N GLU A 402 14.44 12.57 20.15
CA GLU A 402 14.70 13.31 18.91
C GLU A 402 13.54 13.25 17.91
N CYS A 403 12.43 12.57 18.23
CA CYS A 403 11.30 12.46 17.32
C CYS A 403 10.60 13.82 17.16
N PRO A 404 10.61 14.44 15.95
CA PRO A 404 10.04 15.79 15.78
C PRO A 404 8.51 15.83 15.98
N GLY A 405 7.86 14.66 15.94
CA GLY A 405 6.42 14.55 16.19
C GLY A 405 6.07 14.09 17.60
N ASN A 406 7.04 13.75 18.46
CA ASN A 406 6.80 13.03 19.73
C ASN A 406 5.89 11.82 19.51
N ALA A 407 6.21 11.07 18.44
CA ALA A 407 5.35 10.02 17.91
C ALA A 407 5.75 8.62 18.37
N ILE A 408 6.94 8.44 18.91
CA ILE A 408 7.40 7.15 19.44
C ILE A 408 7.01 7.10 20.91
N TYR A 409 6.34 6.03 21.32
CA TYR A 409 5.97 5.83 22.73
C TYR A 409 7.22 5.47 23.56
N ASP A 410 7.27 5.93 24.81
CA ASP A 410 8.29 5.49 25.77
C ASP A 410 8.22 3.98 25.99
N ASP A 411 6.99 3.49 26.26
CA ASP A 411 6.66 2.08 26.31
C ASP A 411 5.72 1.70 25.15
N PRO A 412 6.00 0.62 24.40
CA PRO A 412 5.13 0.21 23.31
C PRO A 412 3.75 -0.22 23.81
N ILE A 413 2.70 0.17 23.09
CA ILE A 413 1.35 -0.32 23.38
C ILE A 413 1.27 -1.79 23.00
N ILE A 414 1.06 -2.64 24.00
CA ILE A 414 0.87 -4.08 23.83
C ILE A 414 -0.57 -4.31 23.36
N LYS A 415 -0.71 -4.95 22.19
CA LYS A 415 -1.99 -5.40 21.65
C LYS A 415 -1.91 -6.89 21.39
N HIS A 416 -3.07 -7.52 21.25
CA HIS A 416 -3.16 -8.90 20.77
C HIS A 416 -2.53 -9.09 19.38
N THR A 417 -2.40 -8.01 18.59
CA THR A 417 -1.73 -7.99 17.28
C THR A 417 -0.21 -7.75 17.35
N GLY A 418 0.36 -7.64 18.56
CA GLY A 418 1.76 -7.33 18.81
C GLY A 418 1.97 -5.92 19.39
N TYR A 419 3.19 -5.40 19.24
CA TYR A 419 3.62 -4.14 19.83
C TYR A 419 3.41 -2.96 18.88
N THR A 420 2.75 -1.91 19.34
CA THR A 420 2.66 -0.63 18.61
C THR A 420 3.63 0.38 19.23
N HIS A 421 4.66 0.74 18.49
CA HIS A 421 5.70 1.67 18.94
C HIS A 421 5.46 3.12 18.55
N ILE A 422 4.63 3.37 17.52
CA ILE A 422 4.46 4.69 16.92
C ILE A 422 2.98 5.08 16.89
N ASP A 423 2.70 6.31 17.32
CA ASP A 423 1.47 7.04 17.04
C ASP A 423 1.52 7.62 15.61
N ASN A 424 0.82 6.96 14.69
CA ASN A 424 0.76 7.40 13.29
C ASN A 424 0.12 8.79 13.13
N SER A 425 -0.76 9.22 14.04
CA SER A 425 -1.39 10.55 13.98
C SER A 425 -0.37 11.67 14.16
N LYS A 426 0.73 11.39 14.89
CA LYS A 426 1.85 12.30 15.15
C LYS A 426 3.00 12.12 14.17
N CYS A 427 3.28 10.88 13.76
CA CYS A 427 4.35 10.57 12.80
C CYS A 427 4.02 11.06 11.38
N PHE A 428 2.78 10.83 10.91
CA PHE A 428 2.40 11.11 9.53
C PHE A 428 2.47 12.59 9.14
N PRO A 429 2.05 13.56 9.97
CA PRO A 429 2.27 14.98 9.68
C PRO A 429 3.75 15.28 9.40
N GLN A 430 4.65 14.76 10.23
CA GLN A 430 6.10 14.94 10.03
C GLN A 430 6.59 14.25 8.77
N PHE A 431 6.11 13.04 8.51
CA PHE A 431 6.40 12.28 7.30
C PHE A 431 6.00 13.04 6.03
N TYR A 432 4.82 13.65 5.98
CA TYR A 432 4.36 14.41 4.81
C TYR A 432 5.03 15.77 4.64
N ASN A 433 5.35 16.45 5.75
CA ASN A 433 5.94 17.78 5.72
C ASN A 433 7.46 17.77 5.50
N HIS A 434 8.13 16.67 5.87
CA HIS A 434 9.59 16.61 5.91
C HIS A 434 10.16 15.45 5.08
N TYR A 435 9.71 15.33 3.82
CA TYR A 435 10.29 14.38 2.85
C TYR A 435 10.38 12.93 3.35
N GLY A 436 9.35 12.43 4.03
CA GLY A 436 9.34 11.08 4.58
C GLY A 436 10.03 10.94 5.94
N CYS A 437 10.47 12.05 6.55
CA CYS A 437 11.15 12.14 7.83
C CYS A 437 12.41 11.26 7.93
N THR A 438 12.39 10.20 8.77
CA THR A 438 13.49 9.29 9.14
C THR A 438 14.49 9.76 10.19
N VAL A 439 14.17 10.80 10.98
CA VAL A 439 15.04 11.25 12.09
C VAL A 439 15.34 10.14 13.10
N CYS A 440 14.36 9.28 13.41
CA CYS A 440 14.54 8.15 14.32
C CYS A 440 15.56 7.12 13.83
N ILE A 441 15.74 6.99 12.51
CA ILE A 441 16.77 6.14 11.92
C ILE A 441 18.12 6.83 12.09
N LYS A 442 18.23 8.09 11.65
CA LYS A 442 19.46 8.89 11.77
C LYS A 442 20.01 8.94 13.20
N LYS A 443 19.14 9.12 14.20
CA LYS A 443 19.52 9.31 15.61
C LYS A 443 19.71 8.01 16.39
N CYS A 444 19.49 6.85 15.77
CA CYS A 444 19.78 5.58 16.42
C CYS A 444 21.29 5.41 16.54
N PHE A 445 21.81 5.03 17.72
CA PHE A 445 23.25 4.77 17.89
C PHE A 445 23.77 3.69 16.93
N PHE A 446 22.97 2.66 16.64
CA PHE A 446 23.30 1.63 15.65
C PHE A 446 23.37 2.16 14.21
N SER A 447 22.93 3.40 13.97
CA SER A 447 23.12 4.05 12.68
C SER A 447 24.55 4.57 12.47
N ASP A 448 25.27 4.86 13.55
CA ASP A 448 26.57 5.53 13.49
C ASP A 448 27.71 4.67 14.01
N GLU A 449 27.46 3.92 15.08
CA GLU A 449 28.44 3.08 15.77
C GLU A 449 28.40 1.63 15.28
N GLU A 450 29.52 0.94 15.42
CA GLU A 450 29.62 -0.49 15.12
C GLU A 450 28.85 -1.33 16.13
N TYR A 451 28.17 -2.37 15.63
CA TYR A 451 27.32 -3.24 16.44
C TYR A 451 28.08 -3.91 17.60
N ASP A 452 29.26 -4.47 17.31
CA ASP A 452 30.04 -5.21 18.31
C ASP A 452 30.63 -4.28 19.38
N TYR A 453 30.98 -3.04 19.01
CA TYR A 453 31.37 -2.02 19.96
C TYR A 453 30.24 -1.69 20.94
N LEU A 454 29.03 -1.44 20.43
CA LEU A 454 27.85 -1.19 21.28
C LEU A 454 27.51 -2.40 22.15
N LYS A 455 27.60 -3.61 21.60
CA LYS A 455 27.35 -4.86 22.32
C LYS A 455 28.33 -5.03 23.47
N GLN A 456 29.63 -4.90 23.21
CA GLN A 456 30.67 -4.99 24.23
C GLN A 456 30.44 -3.95 25.33
N LYS A 457 30.25 -2.67 24.97
CA LYS A 457 30.01 -1.60 25.95
C LYS A 457 28.76 -1.80 26.79
N PHE A 458 27.72 -2.40 26.22
CA PHE A 458 26.49 -2.70 26.95
C PHE A 458 26.70 -3.77 28.01
N PHE A 459 27.45 -4.83 27.69
CA PHE A 459 27.72 -5.93 28.62
C PHE A 459 28.85 -5.61 29.63
N GLU A 460 29.80 -4.73 29.30
CA GLU A 460 30.79 -4.21 30.26
C GLU A 460 30.18 -3.35 31.37
N LYS A 461 29.00 -2.75 31.13
CA LYS A 461 28.30 -1.85 32.06
C LYS A 461 27.11 -2.51 32.77
N LYS A 462 26.83 -3.80 32.52
CA LYS A 462 25.89 -4.61 33.29
C LYS A 462 26.65 -5.27 34.43
#